data_AF-A0A1H8QZY0-F1
#
_entry.id   AF-A0A1H8QZY0-F1
#
_cell.length_a   1.000
_cell.length_b   1.000
_cell.length_c   1.000
_cell.angle_alpha   90.00
_cell.angle_beta   90.00
_cell.angle_gamma   90.00
#
_symmetry.space_group_name_H-M   'P 1'
#
loop_
_entity.id
_entity.type
_entity.pdbx_description
1 polymer ?
#
loop_
_entity_poly.entity_id
_entity_poly.type
_entity_poly.pdbx_seq_one_letter_code
_entity_poly.pdbx_strand_id
1 'polypeptide(L)'
;MMRQILAITESMLEALVVLHVSKASNTEWLEGIHDVANGYASVMRALKVLDIKLQHQLDSNFQDILAHYDNGERTVEVLIVEATAWQRELEALFHPYVLH
;
A
#
# COMPACT_ATOMS: atom_id res chain seq x y z
N MET A 1 8.91 10.92 11.50
CA MET A 1 7.82 9.93 11.57
C MET A 1 6.80 10.10 10.45
N MET A 2 6.06 11.22 10.34
CA MET A 2 5.07 11.41 9.25
C MET A 2 5.67 11.35 7.84
N ARG A 3 6.84 11.98 7.61
CA ARG A 3 7.59 11.84 6.34
C ARG A 3 8.00 10.40 6.03
N GLN A 4 8.29 9.58 7.05
CA GLN A 4 8.63 8.16 6.86
C GLN A 4 7.40 7.34 6.48
N ILE A 5 6.23 7.67 7.02
CA ILE A 5 4.96 7.02 6.64
C ILE A 5 4.68 7.27 5.15
N LEU A 6 4.85 8.50 4.68
CA LEU A 6 4.69 8.85 3.27
C LEU A 6 5.70 8.13 2.38
N ALA A 7 6.99 8.10 2.77
CA ALA A 7 8.03 7.42 2.00
C ALA A 7 7.75 5.90 1.87
N ILE A 8 7.32 5.23 2.95
CA ILE A 8 6.95 3.81 2.88
C ILE A 8 5.76 3.61 1.94
N THR A 9 4.77 4.51 2.00
CA THR A 9 3.57 4.45 1.13
C THR A 9 3.93 4.63 -0.34
N GLU A 10 4.84 5.56 -0.65
CA GLU A 10 5.35 5.78 -2.00
C GLU A 10 6.11 4.56 -2.53
N SER A 11 7.03 4.00 -1.74
CA SER A 11 7.76 2.78 -2.14
C SER A 11 6.84 1.57 -2.36
N MET A 12 5.76 1.45 -1.58
CA MET A 12 4.74 0.43 -1.82
C MET A 12 4.06 0.61 -3.18
N LEU A 13 3.67 1.84 -3.53
CA LEU A 13 3.01 2.13 -4.81
C LEU A 13 3.96 1.88 -5.99
N GLU A 14 5.23 2.28 -5.88
CA GLU A 14 6.25 1.99 -6.89
C GLU A 14 6.40 0.49 -7.11
N ALA A 15 6.48 -0.31 -6.04
CA ALA A 15 6.58 -1.75 -6.13
C ALA A 15 5.36 -2.38 -6.83
N LEU A 16 4.14 -1.92 -6.51
CA LEU A 16 2.93 -2.37 -7.19
C LEU A 16 2.93 -2.06 -8.69
N VAL A 17 3.37 -0.86 -9.07
CA VAL A 17 3.48 -0.46 -10.48
C VAL A 17 4.50 -1.34 -11.21
N VAL A 18 5.66 -1.60 -10.60
CA VAL A 18 6.68 -2.51 -11.17
C VAL A 18 6.10 -3.90 -11.37
N LEU A 19 5.40 -4.44 -10.38
CA LEU A 19 4.75 -5.75 -10.48
C LEU A 19 3.70 -5.80 -11.61
N HIS A 20 2.95 -4.71 -11.81
CA HIS A 20 1.93 -4.64 -12.87
C HIS A 20 2.52 -4.62 -14.28
N VAL A 21 3.60 -3.86 -14.50
CA VAL A 21 4.19 -3.69 -15.84
C VAL A 21 5.25 -4.74 -16.16
N SER A 22 5.80 -5.39 -15.13
CA SER A 22 6.76 -6.47 -15.30
C SER A 22 6.09 -7.76 -15.77
N LYS A 23 6.82 -8.54 -16.56
CA LYS A 23 6.50 -9.96 -16.78
C LYS A 23 7.11 -10.80 -15.65
N ALA A 24 6.92 -10.37 -14.40
CA ALA A 24 7.46 -11.07 -13.25
C ALA A 24 7.00 -12.53 -13.26
N SER A 25 7.92 -13.42 -12.91
CA SER A 25 7.56 -14.79 -12.58
C SER A 25 6.64 -14.81 -11.36
N ASN A 26 5.91 -15.92 -11.18
CA ASN A 26 5.03 -16.07 -10.00
C ASN A 26 5.80 -15.85 -8.69
N THR A 27 7.06 -16.30 -8.59
CA THR A 27 7.88 -16.11 -7.38
C THR A 27 8.21 -14.65 -7.13
N GLU A 28 8.69 -13.92 -8.15
CA GLU A 28 8.99 -12.49 -8.04
C GLU A 28 7.73 -11.68 -7.71
N TRP A 29 6.58 -12.12 -8.24
CA TRP A 29 5.30 -11.52 -7.93
C TRP A 29 4.90 -11.72 -6.46
N LEU A 30 5.04 -12.95 -5.94
CA LEU A 30 4.77 -13.27 -4.54
C LEU A 30 5.67 -12.48 -3.59
N GLU A 31 6.96 -12.38 -3.90
CA GLU A 31 7.94 -11.61 -3.11
C GLU A 31 7.59 -10.13 -3.09
N GLY A 32 7.31 -9.54 -4.25
CA GLY A 32 6.94 -8.12 -4.33
C GLY A 32 5.63 -7.81 -3.59
N ILE A 33 4.61 -8.67 -3.70
CA ILE A 33 3.36 -8.49 -2.96
C ILE A 33 3.59 -8.61 -1.44
N HIS A 34 4.45 -9.54 -1.02
CA HIS A 34 4.81 -9.68 0.39
C HIS A 34 5.47 -8.41 0.93
N ASP A 35 6.38 -7.79 0.16
CA ASP A 35 7.03 -6.54 0.54
C ASP A 35 6.03 -5.38 0.65
N VAL A 36 5.10 -5.26 -0.30
CA VAL A 36 4.02 -4.26 -0.24
C VAL A 36 3.15 -4.47 1.02
N ALA A 37 2.78 -5.71 1.32
CA ALA A 37 1.98 -6.04 2.51
C ALA A 37 2.73 -5.70 3.82
N ASN A 38 4.03 -5.93 3.87
CA ASN A 38 4.87 -5.54 5.01
C ASN A 38 4.97 -4.02 5.18
N GLY A 39 5.06 -3.28 4.07
CA GLY A 39 4.97 -1.82 4.05
C GLY A 39 3.65 -1.34 4.64
N TYR A 40 2.53 -1.90 4.17
CA TYR A 40 1.20 -1.57 4.66
C TYR A 40 1.07 -1.77 6.17
N ALA A 41 1.47 -2.95 6.66
CA ALA A 41 1.44 -3.26 8.09
C ALA A 41 2.32 -2.30 8.92
N SER A 42 3.42 -1.80 8.35
CA SER A 42 4.30 -0.84 9.01
C SER A 42 3.66 0.56 9.08
N VAL A 43 3.02 1.02 8.00
CA VAL A 43 2.24 2.27 8.00
C VAL A 43 1.09 2.19 8.99
N MET A 44 0.28 1.12 8.97
CA MET A 44 -0.86 0.96 9.87
C MET A 44 -0.43 0.95 11.35
N ARG A 45 0.69 0.31 11.69
CA ARG A 45 1.27 0.39 13.03
C ARG A 45 1.66 1.82 13.40
N ALA A 46 2.28 2.56 12.49
CA ALA A 46 2.67 3.94 12.74
C ALA A 46 1.46 4.87 12.91
N LEU A 47 0.42 4.72 12.09
CA LEU A 47 -0.84 5.46 12.23
C LEU A 47 -1.52 5.18 13.56
N LYS A 48 -1.51 3.92 14.01
CA LYS A 48 -2.04 3.54 15.33
C LYS A 48 -1.26 4.18 16.48
N VAL A 49 0.07 4.24 16.40
CA VAL A 49 0.91 4.94 17.40
C VAL A 49 0.58 6.44 17.45
N LEU A 50 0.20 7.02 16.31
CA LEU A 50 -0.20 8.43 16.18
C LEU A 50 -1.69 8.69 16.50
N ASP A 51 -2.47 7.66 16.82
CA ASP A 51 -3.93 7.71 16.95
C ASP A 51 -4.66 8.34 15.75
N ILE A 52 -4.13 8.10 14.54
CA ILE A 52 -4.70 8.59 13.29
C ILE A 52 -5.61 7.53 12.70
N LYS A 53 -6.83 7.95 12.35
CA LYS A 53 -7.82 7.13 11.66
C LYS A 53 -8.04 7.65 10.25
N LEU A 54 -7.83 6.79 9.26
CA LEU A 54 -8.17 7.07 7.87
C LEU A 54 -9.63 6.72 7.61
N GLN A 55 -10.26 7.43 6.67
CA GLN A 55 -11.63 7.14 6.25
C GLN A 55 -11.68 5.87 5.42
N HIS A 56 -10.70 5.68 4.54
CA HIS A 56 -10.54 4.46 3.77
C HIS A 56 -9.28 3.72 4.25
N GLN A 57 -9.47 2.46 4.63
CA GLN A 57 -8.36 1.54 4.81
C GLN A 57 -8.28 0.69 3.56
N LEU A 58 -7.06 0.37 3.14
CA LEU A 58 -6.86 -0.73 2.20
C LEU A 58 -7.52 -1.97 2.82
N ASP A 59 -8.26 -2.70 1.99
CA ASP A 59 -9.06 -3.86 2.40
C ASP A 59 -8.27 -4.73 3.40
N SER A 60 -8.91 -5.21 4.48
CA SER A 60 -8.25 -6.11 5.45
C SER A 60 -7.64 -7.34 4.79
N ASN A 61 -8.18 -7.68 3.62
CA ASN A 61 -7.72 -8.75 2.76
C ASN A 61 -6.45 -8.38 1.97
N PHE A 62 -5.77 -7.28 2.29
CA PHE A 62 -4.42 -7.02 1.76
C PHE A 62 -3.45 -8.18 2.08
N GLN A 63 -3.68 -8.89 3.19
CA GLN A 63 -2.98 -10.15 3.50
C GLN A 63 -3.50 -11.35 2.71
N ASP A 64 -4.78 -11.33 2.31
CA ASP A 64 -5.45 -12.35 1.49
C ASP A 64 -5.37 -12.06 -0.03
N ILE A 65 -4.61 -11.04 -0.45
CA ILE A 65 -4.40 -10.68 -1.87
C ILE A 65 -3.95 -11.90 -2.68
N LEU A 66 -3.11 -12.77 -2.12
CA LEU A 66 -2.70 -14.00 -2.78
C LEU A 66 -3.88 -14.91 -3.14
N ALA A 67 -4.91 -14.96 -2.29
CA ALA A 67 -6.08 -15.82 -2.44
C ALA A 67 -7.23 -15.20 -3.25
N HIS A 68 -7.14 -13.92 -3.64
CA HIS A 68 -8.12 -13.23 -4.50
C HIS A 68 -7.60 -12.89 -5.91
N TYR A 69 -6.27 -12.87 -6.09
CA TYR A 69 -5.63 -12.52 -7.36
C TYR A 69 -5.36 -13.76 -8.23
N ASP A 70 -5.11 -14.92 -7.62
CA ASP A 70 -4.89 -16.20 -8.33
C ASP A 70 -6.17 -16.71 -9.03
N ASN A 71 -7.32 -16.33 -8.50
CA ASN A 71 -8.68 -16.61 -8.97
C ASN A 71 -9.23 -15.53 -9.91
N GLY A 72 -8.45 -14.47 -10.20
CA GLY A 72 -8.83 -13.42 -11.15
C GLY A 72 -9.97 -12.49 -10.68
N GLU A 73 -10.39 -12.58 -9.42
CA GLU A 73 -11.45 -11.74 -8.85
C GLU A 73 -10.98 -10.29 -8.62
N ARG A 74 -9.67 -10.09 -8.42
CA ARG A 74 -9.03 -8.76 -8.38
C ARG A 74 -7.72 -8.76 -9.16
N THR A 75 -7.42 -7.67 -9.86
CA THR A 75 -6.18 -7.49 -10.65
C THR A 75 -5.24 -6.50 -9.97
N VAL A 76 -3.93 -6.57 -10.27
CA VAL A 76 -2.90 -5.63 -9.72
C VAL A 76 -3.27 -4.17 -9.98
N GLU A 77 -3.99 -3.91 -11.06
CA GLU A 77 -4.51 -2.60 -11.40
C GLU A 77 -5.49 -2.04 -10.36
N VAL A 78 -6.40 -2.87 -9.85
CA VAL A 78 -7.33 -2.47 -8.77
C VAL A 78 -6.54 -2.09 -7.52
N LEU A 79 -5.49 -2.84 -7.20
CA LEU A 79 -4.62 -2.55 -6.07
C LEU A 79 -3.92 -1.21 -6.18
N ILE A 80 -3.40 -0.90 -7.38
CA ILE A 80 -2.73 0.37 -7.66
C ILE A 80 -3.71 1.53 -7.47
N VAL A 81 -4.95 1.40 -7.95
CA VAL A 81 -5.99 2.42 -7.79
C VAL A 81 -6.30 2.66 -6.31
N GLU A 82 -6.52 1.60 -5.53
CA GLU A 82 -6.80 1.69 -4.10
C GLU A 82 -5.61 2.29 -3.32
N ALA A 83 -4.38 1.81 -3.57
CA ALA A 83 -3.16 2.32 -2.93
C ALA A 83 -2.90 3.79 -3.26
N THR A 84 -3.18 4.22 -4.50
CA THR A 84 -3.06 5.63 -4.92
C THR A 84 -4.06 6.53 -4.19
N ALA A 85 -5.31 6.09 -4.05
CA ALA A 85 -6.33 6.84 -3.31
C ALA A 85 -5.93 6.98 -1.83
N TRP A 86 -5.47 5.88 -1.23
CA TRP A 86 -5.01 5.83 0.14
C TRP A 86 -3.79 6.74 0.40
N GLN A 87 -2.82 6.77 -0.51
CA GLN A 87 -1.68 7.70 -0.43
C GLN A 87 -2.14 9.16 -0.40
N ARG A 88 -3.08 9.54 -1.26
CA ARG A 88 -3.60 10.92 -1.31
C ARG A 88 -4.29 11.32 -0.02
N GLU A 89 -5.00 10.40 0.63
CA GLU A 89 -5.60 10.66 1.95
C GLU A 89 -4.53 10.89 3.02
N LEU A 90 -3.49 10.05 3.04
CA LEU A 90 -2.35 10.22 3.95
C LEU A 90 -1.64 11.55 3.73
N GLU A 91 -1.38 11.91 2.47
CA GLU A 91 -0.78 13.19 2.12
C GLU A 91 -1.65 14.36 2.57
N ALA A 92 -2.95 14.33 2.32
CA ALA A 92 -3.88 15.37 2.75
C ALA A 92 -3.91 15.52 4.28
N LEU A 93 -3.87 14.40 5.01
CA LEU A 93 -3.89 14.39 6.46
C LEU A 93 -2.56 14.88 7.06
N PHE A 94 -1.44 14.57 6.44
CA PHE A 94 -0.11 14.99 6.88
C PHE A 94 0.33 16.35 6.34
N HIS A 95 -0.32 16.89 5.31
CA HIS A 95 0.05 18.16 4.67
C HIS A 95 0.28 19.31 5.67
N PRO A 96 -0.55 19.50 6.72
CA PRO A 96 -0.35 20.56 7.72
C PRO A 96 0.90 20.37 8.59
N TYR A 97 1.44 19.15 8.68
CA TYR A 97 2.49 18.77 9.63
C TYR A 97 3.86 18.55 8.98
N VAL A 98 3.94 18.60 7.64
CA VAL A 98 5.18 18.37 6.88
C VAL A 98 5.85 19.68 6.43
N LEU A 99 5.08 20.78 6.39
CA LEU A 99 5.48 22.13 5.99
C LEU A 99 5.85 23.08 7.15
N HIS A 100 5.68 22.62 8.40
CA HIS A 100 6.11 23.31 9.63
C HIS A 100 7.24 22.51 10.31
#